data_AF-A0A8B6XZK0-F1
#
_entry.id   AF-A0A8B6XZK0-F1
#
_cell.length_a   1.000
_cell.length_b   1.000
_cell.length_c   1.000
_cell.angle_alpha   90.00
_cell.angle_beta   90.00
_cell.angle_gamma   90.00
#
_symmetry.space_group_name_H-M   'P 1'
#
loop_
_entity.id
_entity.type
_entity.pdbx_description
1 polymer ?
#
loop_
_entity_poly.entity_id
_entity_poly.type
_entity_poly.pdbx_seq_one_letter_code
_entity_poly.pdbx_strand_id
1 'polypeptide(L)'
;MNYGLSTKSTRLLAYEFAVKNNKICPSSWIKNKIAVIDWLQGFMKRQPELSLRTPEATSFAQSTAFNRHTVGEFFQNLKTVRNRYKFDPYCIYNVDETGLTTVQKPVKVLAGKGSKQVGRITSAERGTLVTVCCASNAIGNSIPSLFVFPRSNFMII
;
A
#
# COMPACT_ATOMS: atom_id res chain seq x y z
N MET A 1 -7.46 -1.56 12.99
CA MET A 1 -8.06 -1.51 11.64
C MET A 1 -7.44 -0.31 10.94
N ASN A 2 -6.48 -0.55 10.04
CA ASN A 2 -5.54 0.47 9.53
C ASN A 2 -6.09 1.18 8.29
N TYR A 3 -7.27 1.80 8.39
CA TYR A 3 -7.84 2.55 7.28
C TYR A 3 -7.90 4.04 7.65
N GLY A 4 -6.97 4.81 7.08
CA GLY A 4 -7.09 6.27 7.08
C GLY A 4 -8.36 6.71 6.33
N LEU A 5 -8.94 7.84 6.73
CA LEU A 5 -10.11 8.39 6.04
C LEU A 5 -9.72 8.90 4.66
N SER A 6 -10.52 8.55 3.64
CA SER A 6 -10.40 9.17 2.32
C SER A 6 -10.72 10.67 2.39
N THR A 7 -10.34 11.43 1.36
CA THR A 7 -10.71 12.85 1.26
C THR A 7 -12.23 13.07 1.29
N LYS A 8 -12.99 12.17 0.66
CA LYS A 8 -14.46 12.20 0.68
C LYS A 8 -15.01 11.87 2.06
N SER A 9 -14.52 10.79 2.69
CA SER A 9 -14.95 10.37 4.03
C SER A 9 -14.63 11.43 5.08
N THR A 10 -13.46 12.07 4.99
CA THR A 10 -13.07 13.19 5.87
C THR A 10 -14.03 14.37 5.75
N ARG A 11 -14.44 14.70 4.51
CA ARG A 11 -15.39 15.79 4.25
C ARG A 11 -16.82 15.43 4.68
N LEU A 12 -17.22 14.16 4.62
CA LEU A 12 -18.50 13.68 5.15
C LEU A 12 -18.50 13.79 6.67
N LEU A 13 -17.46 13.27 7.32
CA LEU A 13 -17.29 13.35 8.77
C LEU A 13 -17.32 14.79 9.27
N ALA A 14 -16.69 15.71 8.53
CA ALA A 14 -16.71 17.13 8.86
C ALA A 14 -18.13 17.73 8.85
N TYR A 15 -18.96 17.35 7.88
CA TYR A 15 -20.36 17.76 7.81
C TYR A 15 -21.17 17.15 8.95
N GLU A 16 -21.06 15.83 9.17
CA GLU A 16 -21.76 15.12 10.25
C GLU A 16 -21.40 15.69 11.63
N PHE A 17 -20.11 15.98 11.85
CA PHE A 17 -19.62 16.62 13.06
C PHE A 17 -20.23 18.01 13.22
N ALA A 18 -20.26 18.82 12.17
CA ALA A 18 -20.85 20.17 12.23
C ALA A 18 -22.35 20.13 12.54
N VAL A 19 -23.12 19.24 11.90
CA VAL A 19 -24.55 19.04 12.16
C VAL A 19 -24.78 18.58 13.60
N LYS A 20 -24.06 17.56 14.06
CA LYS A 20 -24.21 17.00 15.42
C LYS A 20 -23.88 18.01 16.51
N ASN A 21 -22.98 18.96 16.23
CA ASN A 21 -22.61 20.03 17.16
C ASN A 21 -23.38 21.33 16.92
N ASN A 22 -24.49 21.30 16.19
CA ASN A 22 -25.33 22.46 15.86
C ASN A 22 -24.53 23.65 15.30
N LYS A 23 -23.50 23.38 14.50
CA LYS A 23 -22.69 24.41 13.83
C LYS A 23 -23.36 24.86 12.54
N ILE A 24 -23.30 26.17 12.30
CA ILE A 24 -23.79 26.77 11.06
C ILE A 24 -22.96 26.21 9.90
N CYS A 25 -23.63 25.53 8.98
CA CYS A 25 -23.03 24.95 7.79
C CYS A 25 -23.37 25.81 6.57
N PRO A 26 -22.42 26.01 5.63
CA PRO A 26 -22.73 26.63 4.35
C PRO A 26 -23.87 25.89 3.61
N SER A 27 -24.67 26.61 2.83
CA SER A 27 -25.79 26.03 2.06
C SER A 27 -25.33 24.90 1.13
N SER A 28 -24.12 25.01 0.57
CA SER A 28 -23.48 23.98 -0.26
C SER A 28 -23.20 22.69 0.51
N TRP A 29 -22.93 22.75 1.83
CA TRP A 29 -22.72 21.58 2.67
C TRP A 29 -24.04 20.90 2.98
N ILE A 30 -25.08 21.67 3.27
CA ILE A 30 -26.42 21.15 3.59
C ILE A 30 -27.03 20.47 2.35
N LYS A 31 -26.95 21.13 1.19
CA LYS A 31 -27.47 20.60 -0.08
C LYS A 31 -26.82 19.26 -0.45
N ASN A 32 -25.51 19.17 -0.31
CA ASN A 32 -24.75 17.99 -0.76
C ASN A 32 -24.43 17.01 0.38
N LYS A 33 -24.81 17.34 1.62
CA LYS A 33 -24.50 16.62 2.87
C LYS A 33 -23.02 16.28 3.02
N ILE A 34 -22.13 17.18 2.60
CA ILE A 34 -20.67 16.98 2.60
C ILE A 34 -19.94 18.33 2.63
N ALA A 35 -18.83 18.42 3.36
CA ALA A 35 -17.97 19.60 3.32
C ALA A 35 -17.40 19.85 1.91
N VAL A 36 -17.13 21.10 1.55
CA VAL A 36 -16.48 21.44 0.26
C VAL A 36 -14.98 21.16 0.26
N ILE A 37 -14.37 21.14 -0.93
CA ILE A 37 -12.93 20.83 -1.07
C ILE A 37 -12.03 21.91 -0.44
N ASP A 38 -12.45 23.18 -0.50
CA ASP A 38 -11.69 24.30 0.08
C ASP A 38 -11.54 24.17 1.59
N TRP A 39 -12.58 23.65 2.25
CA TRP A 39 -12.51 23.34 3.67
C TRP A 39 -11.47 22.26 3.96
N LEU A 40 -11.41 21.20 3.14
CA LEU A 40 -10.42 20.13 3.31
C LEU A 40 -9.00 20.68 3.11
N GLN A 41 -8.77 21.51 2.08
CA GLN A 41 -7.48 22.16 1.85
C GLN A 41 -7.06 23.04 3.03
N GLY A 42 -8.00 23.85 3.56
CA GLY A 42 -7.76 24.67 4.75
C GLY A 42 -7.50 23.83 6.00
N PHE A 43 -8.20 22.71 6.18
CA PHE A 43 -7.98 21.77 7.28
C PHE A 43 -6.58 21.15 7.21
N MET A 44 -6.18 20.62 6.05
CA MET A 44 -4.85 20.06 5.83
C MET A 44 -3.74 21.10 6.04
N LYS A 45 -3.94 22.36 5.61
CA LYS A 45 -2.97 23.45 5.84
C LYS A 45 -2.79 23.77 7.33
N ARG A 46 -3.85 23.63 8.14
CA ARG A 46 -3.80 23.86 9.60
C ARG A 46 -3.26 22.65 10.38
N GLN A 47 -3.12 21.49 9.76
CA GLN A 47 -2.72 20.24 10.40
C GLN A 47 -1.51 19.67 9.64
N PRO A 48 -0.30 20.26 9.81
CA PRO A 48 0.88 19.88 9.03
C PRO A 48 1.34 18.43 9.28
N GLU A 49 0.96 17.84 10.42
CA GLU A 49 1.21 16.43 10.75
C GLU A 49 0.39 15.45 9.89
N LEU A 50 -0.65 15.92 9.20
CA LEU A 50 -1.49 15.10 8.33
C LEU A 50 -1.02 15.18 6.88
N SER A 51 -0.82 14.03 6.24
CA SER A 51 -0.48 13.96 4.81
C SER A 51 -1.39 12.98 4.08
N LEU A 52 -1.74 13.32 2.83
CA LEU A 52 -2.46 12.40 1.95
C LEU A 52 -1.45 11.40 1.38
N ARG A 53 -1.66 10.11 1.63
CA ARG A 53 -0.81 9.03 1.13
C ARG A 53 -1.66 8.03 0.37
N THR A 54 -1.07 7.44 -0.65
CA THR A 54 -1.63 6.24 -1.28
C THR A 54 -1.43 5.09 -0.30
N PRO A 55 -2.50 4.43 0.18
CA PRO A 55 -2.34 3.26 1.02
C PRO A 55 -1.63 2.17 0.22
N GLU A 56 -0.66 1.52 0.85
CA GLU A 56 -0.04 0.33 0.29
C GLU A 56 -1.08 -0.80 0.27
N ALA A 57 -1.07 -1.61 -0.79
CA ALA A 57 -1.98 -2.73 -0.94
C ALA A 57 -1.56 -3.88 -0.01
N THR A 58 -1.78 -3.72 1.29
CA THR A 58 -1.57 -4.76 2.28
C THR A 58 -2.78 -5.69 2.28
N SER A 59 -2.56 -7.00 2.18
CA SER A 59 -3.67 -7.95 2.18
C SER A 59 -4.37 -7.95 3.55
N PHE A 60 -5.68 -8.26 3.57
CA PHE A 60 -6.44 -8.36 4.82
C PHE A 60 -5.80 -9.37 5.79
N ALA A 61 -5.29 -10.49 5.26
CA ALA A 61 -4.56 -11.50 6.03
C ALA A 61 -3.29 -10.91 6.68
N GLN A 62 -2.49 -10.14 5.93
CA GLN A 62 -1.33 -9.45 6.48
C GLN A 62 -1.72 -8.42 7.55
N SER A 63 -2.75 -7.60 7.32
CA SER A 63 -3.20 -6.62 8.33
C SER A 63 -3.74 -7.27 9.60
N THR A 64 -4.32 -8.46 9.51
CA THR A 64 -4.84 -9.19 10.67
C THR A 64 -3.71 -9.89 11.42
N ALA A 65 -2.71 -10.42 10.70
CA ALA A 65 -1.51 -11.01 11.29
C ALA A 65 -0.56 -9.96 11.89
N PHE A 66 -0.56 -8.73 11.39
CA PHE A 66 0.31 -7.65 11.85
C PHE A 66 -0.31 -6.87 13.02
N ASN A 67 -0.59 -7.58 14.12
CA ASN A 67 -1.06 -6.99 15.37
C ASN A 67 -0.08 -7.31 16.52
N ARG A 68 -0.16 -6.54 17.62
CA ARG A 68 0.77 -6.65 18.75
C ARG A 68 0.86 -8.07 19.33
N HIS A 69 -0.28 -8.76 19.43
CA HIS A 69 -0.32 -10.11 19.97
C HIS A 69 0.40 -11.09 19.06
N THR A 70 0.02 -11.16 17.78
CA THR A 70 0.59 -12.08 16.81
C THR A 70 2.09 -11.82 16.58
N VAL A 71 2.50 -10.55 16.51
CA VAL A 71 3.92 -10.17 16.41
C VAL A 71 4.68 -10.57 17.67
N GLY A 72 4.09 -10.35 18.86
CA GLY A 72 4.68 -10.77 20.13
C GLY A 72 4.88 -12.28 20.23
N GLU A 73 3.86 -13.05 19.85
CA GLU A 73 3.89 -14.51 19.81
C GLU A 73 4.97 -15.03 18.84
N PHE A 74 5.08 -14.42 17.64
CA PHE A 74 6.14 -14.73 16.69
C PHE A 74 7.54 -14.56 17.30
N PHE A 75 7.83 -13.40 17.91
CA PHE A 75 9.15 -13.15 18.50
C PHE A 75 9.42 -14.01 19.74
N GLN A 76 8.39 -14.36 20.51
CA GLN A 76 8.52 -15.29 21.62
C GLN A 76 8.87 -16.70 21.13
N ASN A 77 8.22 -17.18 20.07
CA ASN A 77 8.54 -18.46 19.44
C ASN A 77 9.96 -18.45 18.86
N LEU A 78 10.33 -17.38 18.14
CA LEU A 78 11.68 -17.20 17.60
C LEU A 78 12.73 -17.25 18.71
N LYS A 79 12.49 -16.58 19.84
CA LYS A 79 13.38 -16.61 21.01
C LYS A 79 13.52 -18.03 21.58
N THR A 80 12.42 -18.76 21.71
CA THR A 80 12.42 -20.14 22.21
C THR A 80 13.26 -21.06 21.32
N VAL A 81 13.03 -21.02 20.00
CA VAL A 81 13.74 -21.85 19.03
C VAL A 81 15.22 -21.45 18.97
N ARG A 82 15.53 -20.14 18.99
CA ARG A 82 16.91 -19.64 19.04
C ARG A 82 17.66 -20.09 20.29
N ASN A 83 17.02 -20.04 21.46
CA ASN A 83 17.64 -20.51 22.71
C ASN A 83 17.90 -22.02 22.70
N ARG A 84 17.00 -22.80 22.07
CA ARG A 84 17.11 -24.26 21.98
C ARG A 84 18.23 -24.71 21.04
N TYR A 85 18.27 -24.16 19.83
CA TYR A 85 19.16 -24.62 18.76
C TYR A 85 20.42 -23.78 18.58
N LYS A 86 20.46 -22.59 19.18
CA LYS A 86 21.62 -21.67 19.18
C LYS A 86 22.20 -21.41 17.78
N PHE A 87 21.35 -21.35 16.76
CA PHE A 87 21.78 -21.04 15.40
C PHE A 87 22.30 -19.61 15.31
N ASP A 88 23.34 -19.44 14.51
CA ASP A 88 23.95 -18.16 14.24
C ASP A 88 23.12 -17.32 13.25
N PRO A 89 23.35 -16.00 13.20
CA PRO A 89 22.60 -15.11 12.30
C PRO A 89 22.67 -15.51 10.82
N TYR A 90 23.74 -16.18 10.39
CA TYR A 90 23.91 -16.62 9.00
C TYR A 90 23.00 -17.79 8.61
N CYS A 91 22.38 -18.46 9.59
CA CYS A 91 21.41 -19.54 9.39
C CYS A 91 19.97 -19.03 9.25
N ILE A 92 19.71 -17.73 9.48
CA ILE A 92 18.36 -17.15 9.47
C ILE A 92 18.15 -16.41 8.16
N TYR A 93 17.31 -16.95 7.29
CA TYR A 93 16.95 -16.30 6.02
C TYR A 93 15.54 -15.71 6.12
N ASN A 94 15.42 -14.43 5.81
CA ASN A 94 14.14 -13.80 5.51
C ASN A 94 13.83 -14.01 4.04
N VAL A 95 12.62 -14.48 3.74
CA VAL A 95 12.13 -14.72 2.39
C VAL A 95 10.98 -13.77 2.12
N ASP A 96 10.99 -13.13 0.96
CA ASP A 96 9.88 -12.28 0.50
C ASP A 96 9.66 -12.44 -1.00
N GLU A 97 8.44 -12.13 -1.44
CA GLU A 97 8.00 -12.27 -2.83
C GLU A 97 7.77 -10.89 -3.45
N THR A 98 8.34 -10.67 -4.64
CA THR A 98 8.10 -9.46 -5.43
C THR A 98 7.59 -9.81 -6.82
N GLY A 99 6.64 -9.02 -7.31
CA GLY A 99 6.15 -9.13 -8.68
C GLY A 99 7.09 -8.42 -9.66
N LEU A 100 7.62 -9.14 -10.63
CA LEU A 100 8.36 -8.59 -11.77
C LEU A 100 7.44 -8.52 -12.98
N THR A 101 7.17 -7.30 -13.46
CA THR A 101 6.38 -7.08 -14.68
C THR A 101 7.30 -6.75 -15.85
N THR A 102 7.17 -7.47 -16.96
CA THR A 102 7.90 -7.18 -18.21
C THR A 102 7.30 -6.02 -19.02
N VAL A 103 6.12 -5.52 -18.63
CA VAL A 103 5.53 -4.33 -19.28
C VAL A 103 6.38 -3.12 -18.97
N GLN A 104 6.84 -2.43 -20.01
CA GLN A 104 7.54 -1.15 -19.88
C GLN A 104 6.72 -0.23 -18.97
N LYS A 105 7.33 0.30 -17.91
CA LYS A 105 6.77 1.46 -17.19
C LYS A 105 6.52 2.54 -18.25
N PRO A 106 5.28 3.02 -18.46
CA PRO A 106 5.04 4.01 -19.50
C PRO A 106 5.92 5.23 -19.25
N VAL A 107 6.69 5.62 -20.26
CA VAL A 107 7.56 6.79 -20.21
C VAL A 107 6.69 8.02 -19.91
N LYS A 108 7.14 8.88 -18.99
CA LYS A 108 6.44 10.13 -18.68
C LYS A 108 6.39 10.97 -19.97
N VAL A 109 5.19 11.16 -20.51
CA VAL A 109 4.95 12.03 -21.66
C VAL A 109 4.51 13.41 -21.18
N LEU A 110 5.04 14.46 -21.80
CA LEU A 110 4.60 15.84 -21.56
C LEU A 110 3.21 16.01 -22.18
N ALA A 111 2.23 16.31 -21.33
CA ALA A 111 0.85 16.58 -21.71
C ALA A 111 0.46 18.01 -21.31
N GLY A 112 -0.44 18.62 -22.06
CA GLY A 112 -0.99 19.94 -21.75
C GLY A 112 -1.59 19.98 -20.34
N LYS A 113 -1.32 21.05 -19.59
CA LYS A 113 -1.82 21.22 -18.22
C LYS A 113 -3.36 21.24 -18.23
N GLY A 114 -3.98 20.14 -17.79
CA GLY A 114 -5.44 19.96 -17.78
C GLY A 114 -5.94 18.75 -18.57
N SER A 115 -5.12 18.12 -19.41
CA SER A 115 -5.47 16.91 -20.15
C SER A 115 -5.42 15.68 -19.22
N LYS A 116 -6.59 15.20 -18.78
CA LYS A 116 -6.71 14.05 -17.85
C LYS A 116 -6.66 12.67 -18.53
N GLN A 117 -6.83 12.61 -19.85
CA GLN A 117 -6.71 11.38 -20.64
C GLN A 117 -5.85 11.62 -21.87
N VAL A 118 -4.57 11.26 -21.78
CA VAL A 118 -3.74 11.01 -22.96
C VAL A 118 -3.78 9.51 -23.18
N GLY A 119 -4.76 9.05 -23.95
CA GLY A 119 -4.88 7.64 -24.29
C GLY A 119 -3.83 7.29 -25.32
N ARG A 120 -2.78 6.56 -24.92
CA ARG A 120 -2.01 5.76 -25.88
C ARG A 120 -2.63 4.38 -25.89
N ILE A 121 -3.10 3.94 -27.06
CA ILE A 121 -3.36 2.52 -27.30
C ILE A 121 -1.98 1.87 -27.24
N THR A 122 -1.63 1.35 -26.08
CA THR A 122 -0.55 0.39 -25.99
C THR A 122 -1.23 -0.94 -26.27
N SER A 123 -0.84 -1.60 -27.36
CA SER A 123 -1.21 -2.99 -27.58
C SER A 123 -1.00 -3.72 -26.25
N ALA A 124 -2.04 -4.42 -25.79
CA ALA A 124 -2.03 -5.17 -24.56
C ALA A 124 -1.08 -6.36 -24.72
N GLU A 125 0.23 -6.11 -24.71
CA GLU A 125 1.16 -7.09 -24.18
C GLU A 125 0.90 -7.10 -22.69
N ARG A 126 -0.04 -7.95 -22.29
CA ARG A 126 -0.36 -8.32 -20.93
C ARG A 126 0.90 -8.96 -20.36
N GLY A 127 1.88 -8.12 -20.00
CA GLY A 127 3.20 -8.60 -19.63
C GLY A 127 3.05 -9.55 -18.47
N THR A 128 3.62 -10.73 -18.67
CA THR A 128 3.51 -11.83 -17.76
C THR A 128 4.10 -11.40 -16.41
N LEU A 129 3.27 -11.36 -15.37
CA LEU A 129 3.75 -11.14 -14.01
C LEU A 129 4.52 -12.39 -13.59
N VAL A 130 5.84 -12.26 -13.45
CA VAL A 130 6.69 -13.31 -12.88
C VAL A 130 6.87 -12.98 -11.42
N THR A 131 6.55 -13.92 -10.53
CA THR A 131 6.83 -13.75 -9.10
C THR A 131 8.27 -14.16 -8.85
N VAL A 132 9.02 -13.29 -8.17
CA VAL A 132 10.40 -13.57 -7.76
C VAL A 132 10.41 -13.72 -6.25
N CYS A 133 10.83 -14.89 -5.76
CA CYS A 133 11.09 -15.11 -4.36
C CYS A 133 12.57 -14.84 -4.09
N CYS A 134 12.85 -13.93 -3.17
CA CYS A 134 14.19 -13.58 -2.74
C CYS A 134 14.39 -14.01 -1.30
N ALA A 135 15.56 -14.58 -0.96
CA ALA A 135 15.90 -14.93 0.41
C ALA A 135 17.27 -14.38 0.78
N SER A 136 17.37 -13.71 1.93
CA SER A 136 18.62 -13.13 2.43
C SER A 136 18.76 -13.26 3.94
N ASN A 137 20.00 -13.33 4.43
CA ASN A 137 20.30 -13.37 5.87
C ASN A 137 20.92 -12.05 6.37
N ALA A 138 21.03 -11.93 7.70
CA ALA A 138 21.50 -10.70 8.34
C ALA A 138 22.98 -10.37 8.09
N ILE A 139 23.78 -11.34 7.61
CA ILE A 139 25.19 -11.12 7.28
C ILE A 139 25.41 -10.74 5.81
N GLY A 140 24.34 -10.65 5.01
CA GLY A 140 24.38 -10.23 3.61
C GLY A 140 24.48 -11.37 2.60
N ASN A 141 24.37 -12.63 3.02
CA ASN A 141 24.24 -13.73 2.06
C ASN A 141 22.82 -13.75 1.48
N SER A 142 22.71 -14.12 0.21
CA SER A 142 21.44 -14.33 -0.47
C SER A 142 21.39 -15.71 -1.14
N ILE A 143 20.23 -16.35 -1.09
CA ILE A 143 19.96 -17.53 -1.93
C ILE A 143 19.62 -17.00 -3.34
N PRO A 144 20.06 -17.67 -4.42
CA PRO A 144 19.62 -17.34 -5.77
C PRO A 144 18.10 -17.20 -5.85
N SER A 145 17.64 -16.11 -6.47
CA SER A 145 16.22 -15.80 -6.57
C SER A 145 15.47 -16.88 -7.34
N LEU A 146 14.34 -17.33 -6.80
CA LEU A 146 13.46 -18.29 -7.47
C LEU A 146 12.43 -17.53 -8.31
N PHE A 147 12.34 -17.87 -9.59
CA PHE A 147 11.33 -17.33 -10.49
C PHE A 147 10.15 -18.30 -10.60
N VAL A 148 8.96 -17.83 -10.23
CA VAL A 148 7.70 -18.55 -10.38
C VAL A 148 6.96 -17.96 -11.57
N PHE A 149 6.87 -18.77 -12.62
CA PHE A 149 6.19 -18.42 -13.86
C PHE A 149 4.72 -18.88 -13.82
N PRO A 150 3.78 -18.13 -14.45
CA PRO A 150 2.40 -18.58 -14.54
C PRO A 150 2.29 -19.83 -15.42
N ARG A 151 1.40 -20.73 -14.99
CA ARG A 151 1.23 -22.09 -15.55
C ARG A 151 0.76 -22.13 -17.02
N SER A 152 0.21 -21.04 -17.57
CA SER A 152 -0.30 -21.00 -18.95
C SER A 152 0.63 -20.13 -19.81
N ASN A 153 1.31 -20.79 -20.76
CA ASN A 153 2.07 -20.21 -21.88
C ASN A 153 3.32 -19.37 -21.50
N PHE A 154 4.21 -19.88 -20.65
CA PHE A 154 5.56 -19.32 -20.54
C PHE A 154 6.50 -20.02 -21.52
N MET A 155 6.88 -19.33 -22.60
CA MET A 155 7.88 -19.82 -23.55
C MET A 155 9.22 -19.14 -23.22
N ILE A 156 10.21 -19.95 -22.85
CA ILE A 156 11.59 -19.48 -22.68
C ILE A 156 12.14 -19.26 -24.09
N ILE A 157 12.50 -18.01 -24.42
CA ILE A 157 13.16 -17.62 -25.67
C ILE A 157 14.67 -17.74 -25.49
#